data_AF-A0A1Q5J4L6-F1
#
_entry.id   AF-A0A1Q5J4L6-F1
#
_cell.length_a   1.000
_cell.length_b   1.000
_cell.length_c   1.000
_cell.angle_alpha   90.00
_cell.angle_beta   90.00
_cell.angle_gamma   90.00
#
_symmetry.space_group_name_H-M   'P 1'
#
loop_
_entity.id
_entity.type
_entity.pdbx_description
1 polymer ?
#
loop_
_entity_poly.entity_id
_entity_poly.type
_entity_poly.pdbx_seq_one_letter_code
_entity_poly.pdbx_strand_id
1 'polypeptide(L)'
;MLSVISRGTLRLGLCVVAACSVASCATDVPLFAVSDSEAAGVWKGSDGGVVELKTNRSFTTSGVNWRNVSEGSECPQGGTRTGRWGFWGSEPGHADSSAVLDKYTAGDTINLSFEGAPQGQCLINLNVTKGGSTLCVSDDIEIPCSREITFTKDAGKTAP
;
A
#
# COMPACT_ATOMS: atom_id res chain seq x y z
N MET A 1 13.38 77.69 2.43
CA MET A 1 12.78 78.16 1.16
C MET A 1 12.11 76.97 0.49
N LEU A 2 10.87 77.17 0.04
CA LEU A 2 10.00 76.18 -0.61
C LEU A 2 10.49 75.78 -2.02
N SER A 3 10.14 74.55 -2.43
CA SER A 3 9.71 74.09 -3.77
C SER A 3 9.32 72.59 -3.61
N VAL A 4 8.06 72.13 -3.59
CA VAL A 4 6.94 72.10 -4.57
C VAL A 4 7.14 71.14 -5.78
N ILE A 5 6.56 69.94 -5.63
CA ILE A 5 5.72 69.10 -6.54
C ILE A 5 6.24 68.73 -7.94
N SER A 6 6.26 67.43 -8.25
CA SER A 6 5.68 66.92 -9.51
C SER A 6 5.20 65.46 -9.40
N ARG A 7 4.07 65.20 -10.06
CA ARG A 7 3.23 63.99 -10.06
C ARG A 7 3.81 62.93 -11.01
N GLY A 8 3.69 61.66 -10.63
CA GLY A 8 3.95 60.52 -11.51
C GLY A 8 3.07 59.34 -11.15
N THR A 9 1.85 59.31 -11.69
CA THR A 9 0.88 58.22 -11.56
C THR A 9 1.40 57.00 -12.34
N LEU A 10 1.93 55.98 -11.67
CA LEU A 10 2.23 54.70 -12.31
C LEU A 10 1.17 53.68 -11.90
N ARG A 11 0.15 53.55 -12.76
CA ARG A 11 -0.73 52.38 -12.76
C ARG A 11 0.12 51.19 -13.21
N LEU A 12 0.56 50.34 -12.29
CA LEU A 12 1.03 48.99 -12.66
C LEU A 12 -0.10 48.00 -12.39
N GLY A 13 -0.53 47.38 -13.47
CA GLY A 13 -1.60 46.40 -13.50
C GLY A 13 -1.25 45.10 -12.81
N LEU A 14 -2.30 44.51 -12.25
CA LEU A 14 -2.65 43.10 -12.27
C LEU A 14 -1.51 42.14 -12.71
N CYS A 15 -0.86 41.52 -11.73
CA CYS A 15 -0.31 40.18 -11.87
C CYS A 15 -0.96 39.33 -10.78
N VAL A 16 -2.16 38.84 -11.05
CA VAL A 16 -2.69 37.67 -10.34
C VAL A 16 -1.82 36.51 -10.82
N VAL A 17 -0.71 36.27 -10.14
CA VAL A 17 0.00 35.00 -10.26
C VAL A 17 -0.93 33.98 -9.63
N ALA A 18 -1.72 33.32 -10.46
CA ALA A 18 -2.41 32.11 -10.07
C ALA A 18 -1.32 31.09 -9.73
N ALA A 19 -0.97 31.03 -8.44
CA ALA A 19 -0.19 29.93 -7.90
C ALA A 19 -1.04 28.68 -8.09
N CYS A 20 -0.84 28.00 -9.22
CA CYS A 20 -1.25 26.61 -9.40
C CYS A 20 -0.42 25.80 -8.42
N SER A 21 -0.87 25.77 -7.15
CA SER A 21 -0.46 24.77 -6.18
C SER A 21 -0.89 23.43 -6.76
N VAL A 22 0.03 22.76 -7.45
CA VAL A 22 -0.05 21.31 -7.67
C VAL A 22 0.10 20.66 -6.30
N ALA A 23 -0.97 20.67 -5.52
CA ALA A 23 -1.14 19.74 -4.44
C ALA A 23 -1.31 18.37 -5.11
N SER A 24 -0.20 17.71 -5.43
CA SER A 24 -0.22 16.26 -5.54
C SER A 24 -0.46 15.77 -4.12
N CYS A 25 -1.72 15.77 -3.70
CA CYS A 25 -2.14 15.09 -2.49
C CYS A 25 -1.94 13.60 -2.76
N ALA A 26 -0.72 13.08 -2.58
CA ALA A 26 -0.59 11.74 -2.05
C ALA A 26 -1.37 11.79 -0.74
N THR A 27 -2.57 11.24 -0.76
CA THR A 27 -3.37 11.17 0.46
C THR A 27 -2.63 10.19 1.34
N ASP A 28 -1.99 10.69 2.41
CA ASP A 28 -1.36 9.84 3.41
C ASP A 28 -2.44 8.89 3.93
N VAL A 29 -2.42 7.63 3.49
CA VAL A 29 -3.33 6.62 3.99
C VAL A 29 -2.78 6.18 5.34
N PRO A 30 -3.51 6.36 6.46
CA PRO A 30 -3.02 5.95 7.77
C PRO A 30 -2.82 4.44 7.81
N LEU A 31 -1.57 4.03 7.95
CA LEU A 31 -1.18 2.64 8.11
C LEU A 31 -1.16 2.23 9.59
N PHE A 32 -1.42 0.96 9.85
CA PHE A 32 -1.51 0.41 11.21
C PHE A 32 -0.68 -0.85 11.33
N ALA A 33 0.29 -0.85 12.22
CA ALA A 33 1.08 -2.05 12.50
C ALA A 33 0.22 -3.11 13.21
N VAL A 34 0.36 -4.36 12.79
CA VAL A 34 -0.28 -5.54 13.39
C VAL A 34 0.76 -6.63 13.63
N SER A 35 0.54 -7.46 14.64
CA SER A 35 1.32 -8.68 14.86
C SER A 35 0.97 -9.81 13.89
N ASP A 36 1.76 -10.89 13.87
CA ASP A 36 1.46 -12.09 13.08
C ASP A 36 0.05 -12.64 13.34
N SER A 37 -0.36 -12.70 14.62
CA SER A 37 -1.69 -13.19 15.02
C SER A 37 -2.82 -12.27 14.58
N GLU A 38 -2.56 -10.95 14.53
CA GLU A 38 -3.54 -9.96 14.10
C GLU A 38 -3.63 -9.87 12.57
N ALA A 39 -2.54 -10.14 11.84
CA ALA A 39 -2.55 -10.30 10.39
C ALA A 39 -3.26 -11.59 9.96
N ALA A 40 -3.05 -12.69 10.70
CA ALA A 40 -3.65 -13.99 10.39
C ALA A 40 -5.19 -13.94 10.42
N GLY A 41 -5.82 -14.65 9.48
CA GLY A 41 -7.26 -14.72 9.31
C GLY A 41 -7.69 -14.82 7.85
N VAL A 42 -9.01 -14.90 7.65
CA VAL A 42 -9.62 -14.87 6.33
C VAL A 42 -10.04 -13.43 6.01
N TRP A 43 -9.61 -12.94 4.86
CA TRP A 43 -9.83 -11.58 4.38
C TRP A 43 -10.63 -11.62 3.08
N LYS A 44 -11.78 -10.95 3.05
CA LYS A 44 -12.69 -10.92 1.90
C LYS A 44 -12.51 -9.64 1.11
N GLY A 45 -12.23 -9.78 -0.17
CA GLY A 45 -11.99 -8.71 -1.13
C GLY A 45 -13.28 -8.02 -1.53
N SER A 46 -13.19 -6.73 -1.83
CA SER A 46 -14.26 -5.94 -2.45
C SER A 46 -14.63 -6.45 -3.84
N ASP A 47 -13.75 -7.22 -4.48
CA ASP A 47 -13.95 -7.91 -5.76
C ASP A 47 -14.52 -9.34 -5.62
N GLY A 48 -14.80 -9.78 -4.38
CA GLY A 48 -15.24 -11.15 -4.08
C GLY A 48 -14.11 -12.16 -3.95
N GLY A 49 -12.86 -11.75 -4.17
CA GLY A 49 -11.69 -12.57 -3.91
C GLY A 49 -11.48 -12.80 -2.41
N VAL A 50 -10.67 -13.79 -2.07
CA VAL A 50 -10.37 -14.14 -0.68
C VAL A 50 -8.87 -14.34 -0.53
N VAL A 51 -8.31 -13.83 0.56
CA VAL A 51 -6.95 -14.09 1.03
C VAL A 51 -7.03 -14.67 2.43
N GLU A 52 -6.42 -15.84 2.66
CA GLU A 52 -6.26 -16.41 3.98
C GLU A 52 -4.78 -16.33 4.38
N LEU A 53 -4.48 -15.60 5.44
CA LEU A 53 -3.15 -15.52 6.03
C LEU A 53 -3.09 -16.45 7.26
N LYS A 54 -2.14 -17.37 7.28
CA LYS A 54 -1.94 -18.29 8.42
C LYS A 54 -0.78 -17.85 9.29
N THR A 55 -0.85 -18.15 10.58
CA THR A 55 0.19 -17.82 11.58
C THR A 55 1.55 -18.43 11.26
N ASN A 56 1.58 -19.56 10.55
CA ASN A 56 2.82 -20.17 10.06
C ASN A 56 3.42 -19.48 8.83
N ARG A 57 2.93 -18.29 8.45
CA ARG A 57 3.36 -17.49 7.28
C ARG A 57 3.10 -18.13 5.91
N SER A 58 2.22 -19.12 5.84
CA SER A 58 1.63 -19.52 4.57
C SER A 58 0.38 -18.69 4.28
N PHE A 59 0.07 -18.49 3.00
CA PHE A 59 -1.21 -17.93 2.59
C PHE A 59 -1.88 -18.78 1.52
N THR A 60 -3.20 -18.62 1.42
CA THR A 60 -3.98 -19.03 0.25
C THR A 60 -4.76 -17.84 -0.31
N THR A 61 -5.01 -17.84 -1.62
CA THR A 61 -5.89 -16.86 -2.26
C THR A 61 -6.81 -17.54 -3.25
N SER A 62 -8.05 -17.09 -3.38
CA SER A 62 -8.98 -17.61 -4.36
C SER A 62 -9.85 -16.50 -4.92
N GLY A 63 -10.14 -16.52 -6.22
CA GLY A 63 -11.07 -15.56 -6.85
C GLY A 63 -10.53 -14.15 -7.07
N VAL A 64 -9.28 -13.87 -6.65
CA VAL A 64 -8.61 -12.59 -6.93
C VAL A 64 -7.99 -12.62 -8.32
N ASN A 65 -8.21 -11.57 -9.12
CA ASN A 65 -7.54 -11.38 -10.42
C ASN A 65 -6.26 -10.56 -10.24
N TRP A 66 -5.16 -11.23 -9.88
CA TRP A 66 -3.89 -10.58 -9.57
C TRP A 66 -3.26 -9.80 -10.75
N ARG A 67 -3.65 -10.09 -12.00
CA ARG A 67 -3.15 -9.34 -13.18
C ARG A 67 -3.78 -7.95 -13.29
N ASN A 68 -4.95 -7.75 -12.69
CA ASN A 68 -5.55 -6.42 -12.60
C ASN A 68 -5.00 -5.62 -11.40
N VAL A 69 -4.12 -6.25 -10.61
CA VAL A 69 -3.56 -5.69 -9.38
C VAL A 69 -2.09 -5.33 -9.56
N SER A 70 -1.30 -6.26 -10.10
CA SER A 70 0.10 -6.01 -10.40
C SER A 70 0.27 -5.86 -11.91
N GLU A 71 1.05 -4.85 -12.30
CA GLU A 71 1.50 -4.69 -13.69
C GLU A 71 2.49 -5.79 -14.13
N GLY A 72 2.98 -6.61 -13.17
CA GLY A 72 3.75 -7.82 -13.43
C GLY A 72 2.94 -8.88 -14.19
N SER A 73 3.48 -9.33 -15.32
CA SER A 73 2.80 -10.31 -16.18
C SER A 73 2.75 -11.72 -15.58
N GLU A 74 3.53 -11.96 -14.52
CA GLU A 74 3.86 -13.25 -13.95
C GLU A 74 3.11 -13.58 -12.66
N CYS A 75 2.21 -12.69 -12.20
CA CYS A 75 1.33 -13.05 -11.08
C CYS A 75 0.45 -14.27 -11.44
N PRO A 76 0.39 -15.32 -10.59
CA PRO A 76 -0.40 -16.51 -10.89
C PRO A 76 -1.90 -16.19 -11.04
N GLN A 77 -2.54 -16.72 -12.09
CA GLN A 77 -3.93 -16.38 -12.45
C GLN A 77 -4.91 -17.54 -12.30
N GLY A 78 -6.10 -17.27 -11.73
CA GLY A 78 -7.19 -18.24 -11.61
C GLY A 78 -6.96 -19.33 -10.55
N GLY A 79 -8.02 -20.02 -10.16
CA GLY A 79 -7.97 -21.09 -9.15
C GLY A 79 -7.56 -20.61 -7.74
N THR A 80 -7.16 -21.56 -6.90
CA THR A 80 -6.54 -21.26 -5.60
C THR A 80 -5.03 -21.11 -5.79
N ARG A 81 -4.45 -20.08 -5.18
CA ARG A 81 -3.01 -19.81 -5.16
C ARG A 81 -2.46 -19.89 -3.74
N THR A 82 -1.20 -20.26 -3.63
CA THR A 82 -0.49 -20.51 -2.38
C THR A 82 0.83 -19.78 -2.39
N GLY A 83 1.37 -19.52 -1.20
CA GLY A 83 2.63 -18.84 -1.05
C GLY A 83 3.01 -18.57 0.38
N ARG A 84 4.00 -17.69 0.54
CA ARG A 84 4.52 -17.21 1.81
C ARG A 84 4.22 -15.74 1.97
N TRP A 85 3.91 -15.31 3.19
CA TRP A 85 3.75 -13.89 3.50
C TRP A 85 4.71 -13.47 4.60
N GLY A 86 5.04 -12.19 4.63
CA GLY A 86 5.84 -11.59 5.70
C GLY A 86 5.74 -10.07 5.68
N PHE A 87 6.15 -9.45 6.80
CA PHE A 87 6.21 -7.99 6.87
C PHE A 87 7.41 -7.46 6.09
N TRP A 88 7.16 -6.38 5.35
CA TRP A 88 8.20 -5.61 4.69
C TRP A 88 8.95 -4.73 5.68
N GLY A 89 10.25 -4.57 5.49
CA GLY A 89 11.05 -3.59 6.22
C GLY A 89 12.52 -3.61 5.83
N SER A 90 13.30 -2.67 6.39
CA SER A 90 14.75 -2.61 6.20
C SER A 90 15.45 -3.63 7.07
N GLU A 91 16.53 -4.27 6.63
CA GLU A 91 17.32 -5.15 7.49
C GLU A 91 17.86 -4.41 8.74
N PRO A 92 17.96 -5.07 9.91
CA PRO A 92 18.51 -4.50 11.12
C PRO A 92 19.94 -4.01 10.89
N GLY A 93 20.18 -2.73 11.17
CA GLY A 93 21.46 -2.07 10.94
C GLY A 93 21.66 -1.51 9.52
N HIS A 94 20.71 -1.74 8.61
CA HIS A 94 20.77 -1.30 7.21
C HIS A 94 19.48 -0.58 6.82
N ALA A 95 19.30 0.65 7.30
CA ALA A 95 18.09 1.46 7.03
C ALA A 95 17.87 1.77 5.54
N ASP A 96 18.91 1.61 4.72
CA ASP A 96 18.92 1.76 3.27
C ASP A 96 18.52 0.48 2.51
N SER A 97 18.37 -0.64 3.21
CA SER A 97 17.88 -1.89 2.63
C SER A 97 16.36 -1.99 2.73
N SER A 98 15.75 -2.86 1.94
CA SER A 98 14.33 -3.20 2.04
C SER A 98 14.10 -4.63 1.59
N ALA A 99 13.44 -5.43 2.43
CA ALA A 99 13.19 -6.85 2.18
C ALA A 99 11.99 -7.38 2.99
N VAL A 100 11.47 -8.53 2.57
CA VAL A 100 10.57 -9.35 3.39
C VAL A 100 11.43 -10.21 4.31
N LEU A 101 11.27 -10.07 5.63
CA LEU A 101 12.13 -10.74 6.60
C LEU A 101 11.32 -11.52 7.64
N ASP A 102 11.60 -12.82 7.78
CA ASP A 102 10.91 -13.71 8.73
C ASP A 102 11.06 -13.29 10.21
N LYS A 103 12.08 -12.48 10.52
CA LYS A 103 12.29 -11.93 11.87
C LYS A 103 11.31 -10.83 12.27
N TYR A 104 10.60 -10.21 11.32
CA TYR A 104 9.58 -9.22 11.65
C TYR A 104 8.30 -9.92 12.03
N THR A 105 7.92 -9.85 13.30
CA THR A 105 6.69 -10.41 13.88
C THR A 105 5.55 -9.41 13.95
N ALA A 106 5.80 -8.17 13.51
CA ALA A 106 4.80 -7.12 13.38
C ALA A 106 5.20 -6.14 12.27
N GLY A 107 4.21 -5.49 11.67
CA GLY A 107 4.40 -4.50 10.62
C GLY A 107 3.06 -4.02 10.07
N ASP A 108 3.09 -2.98 9.24
CA ASP A 108 1.90 -2.42 8.61
C ASP A 108 1.73 -2.85 7.14
N THR A 109 2.76 -3.46 6.56
CA THR A 109 2.79 -3.84 5.15
C THR A 109 3.20 -5.30 5.03
N ILE A 110 2.29 -6.10 4.49
CA ILE A 110 2.46 -7.54 4.30
C ILE A 110 2.71 -7.79 2.82
N ASN A 111 3.86 -8.35 2.48
CA ASN A 111 4.15 -8.78 1.11
C ASN A 111 3.70 -10.24 0.90
N LEU A 112 3.14 -10.53 -0.27
CA LEU A 112 2.82 -11.89 -0.71
C LEU A 112 3.85 -12.39 -1.72
N SER A 113 4.55 -13.46 -1.36
CA SER A 113 5.43 -14.21 -2.25
C SER A 113 4.74 -15.48 -2.73
N PHE A 114 4.26 -15.48 -3.98
CA PHE A 114 3.54 -16.61 -4.57
C PHE A 114 4.47 -17.77 -4.93
N GLU A 115 4.01 -19.00 -4.69
CA GLU A 115 4.71 -20.20 -5.19
C GLU A 115 4.78 -20.20 -6.71
N GLY A 116 5.98 -20.42 -7.25
CA GLY A 116 6.23 -20.50 -8.69
C GLY A 116 6.33 -19.15 -9.43
N ALA A 117 6.08 -18.02 -8.76
CA ALA A 117 6.34 -16.70 -9.31
C ALA A 117 7.80 -16.28 -9.03
N PRO A 118 8.57 -15.85 -10.04
CA PRO A 118 9.90 -15.31 -9.80
C PRO A 118 9.85 -14.07 -8.88
N GLN A 119 10.84 -13.94 -8.00
CA GLN A 119 10.93 -12.78 -7.12
C GLN A 119 10.97 -11.47 -7.92
N GLY A 120 10.24 -10.47 -7.47
CA GLY A 120 10.15 -9.15 -8.12
C GLY A 120 9.23 -9.09 -9.34
N GLN A 121 8.73 -10.22 -9.85
CA GLN A 121 7.84 -10.24 -11.02
C GLN A 121 6.35 -10.27 -10.67
N CYS A 122 6.01 -10.62 -9.44
CA CYS A 122 4.66 -10.45 -8.89
C CYS A 122 4.77 -9.72 -7.55
N LEU A 123 4.62 -8.40 -7.59
CA LEU A 123 4.68 -7.56 -6.41
C LEU A 123 3.26 -7.32 -5.91
N ILE A 124 2.91 -7.94 -4.79
CA ILE A 124 1.63 -7.74 -4.11
C ILE A 124 1.91 -7.42 -2.65
N ASN A 125 1.56 -6.21 -2.26
CA ASN A 125 1.62 -5.70 -0.91
C ASN A 125 0.20 -5.46 -0.40
N LEU A 126 -0.03 -5.87 0.84
CA LEU A 126 -1.26 -5.65 1.58
C LEU A 126 -0.93 -4.68 2.72
N ASN A 127 -1.32 -3.41 2.57
CA ASN A 127 -1.11 -2.42 3.62
C ASN A 127 -2.31 -2.42 4.57
N VAL A 128 -2.00 -2.44 5.86
CA VAL A 128 -2.96 -2.58 6.93
C VAL A 128 -3.49 -1.20 7.30
N THR A 129 -4.80 -1.03 7.22
CA THR A 129 -5.49 0.25 7.40
C THR A 129 -6.66 0.11 8.36
N LYS A 130 -7.32 1.24 8.68
CA LYS A 130 -8.56 1.29 9.49
C LYS A 130 -8.43 0.53 10.81
N GLY A 131 -7.33 0.74 11.55
CA GLY A 131 -7.13 0.09 12.85
C GLY A 131 -6.90 -1.43 12.79
N GLY A 132 -6.42 -1.94 11.66
CA GLY A 132 -6.12 -3.37 11.51
C GLY A 132 -7.25 -4.23 10.95
N SER A 133 -8.40 -3.64 10.60
CA SER A 133 -9.56 -4.40 10.09
C SER A 133 -9.63 -4.49 8.56
N THR A 134 -8.77 -3.75 7.85
CA THR A 134 -8.79 -3.67 6.39
C THR A 134 -7.38 -3.76 5.83
N LEU A 135 -7.22 -4.52 4.75
CA LEU A 135 -6.03 -4.52 3.91
C LEU A 135 -6.36 -3.79 2.62
N CYS A 136 -5.65 -2.73 2.28
CA CYS A 136 -5.68 -2.20 0.92
C CYS A 136 -4.54 -2.83 0.11
N VAL A 137 -4.69 -2.89 -1.20
CA VAL A 137 -3.68 -3.50 -2.06
C VAL A 137 -2.79 -2.45 -2.69
N SER A 138 -1.52 -2.78 -2.78
CA SER A 138 -0.56 -2.07 -3.61
C SER A 138 0.32 -3.08 -4.36
N ASP A 139 0.75 -2.73 -5.56
CA ASP A 139 1.83 -3.39 -6.28
C ASP A 139 3.13 -2.57 -6.29
N ASP A 140 3.13 -1.43 -5.61
CA ASP A 140 4.30 -0.57 -5.36
C ASP A 140 4.46 -0.40 -3.85
N ILE A 141 5.61 -0.82 -3.33
CA ILE A 141 5.86 -0.76 -1.90
C ILE A 141 5.94 0.68 -1.36
N GLU A 142 6.28 1.65 -2.21
CA GLU A 142 6.42 3.06 -1.82
C GLU A 142 5.07 3.79 -1.85
N ILE A 143 4.09 3.25 -2.57
CA ILE A 143 2.76 3.85 -2.74
C ILE A 143 1.73 2.92 -2.08
N PRO A 144 1.45 3.08 -0.76
CA PRO A 144 0.46 2.24 -0.10
C PRO A 144 -0.92 2.43 -0.73
N CYS A 145 -1.70 1.35 -0.80
CA CYS A 145 -3.05 1.36 -1.36
C CYS A 145 -3.13 1.87 -2.82
N SER A 146 -2.11 1.63 -3.66
CA SER A 146 -2.11 2.09 -5.06
C SER A 146 -3.22 1.46 -5.93
N ARG A 147 -3.88 0.41 -5.44
CA ARG A 147 -4.94 -0.31 -6.15
C ARG A 147 -6.28 -0.20 -5.42
N GLU A 148 -7.36 -0.22 -6.19
CA GLU A 148 -8.73 -0.01 -5.68
C GLU A 148 -9.28 -1.19 -4.87
N ILE A 149 -8.61 -2.35 -4.91
CA ILE A 149 -9.05 -3.55 -4.18
C ILE A 149 -8.73 -3.40 -2.70
N THR A 150 -9.71 -3.71 -1.87
CA THR A 150 -9.53 -3.81 -0.41
C THR A 150 -10.06 -5.13 0.10
N PHE A 151 -9.45 -5.67 1.15
CA PHE A 151 -9.92 -6.84 1.86
C PHE A 151 -10.33 -6.47 3.28
N THR A 152 -11.45 -7.01 3.76
CA THR A 152 -11.91 -6.83 5.15
C THR A 152 -11.85 -8.16 5.89
N LYS A 153 -11.41 -8.12 7.15
CA LYS A 153 -11.28 -9.33 7.97
C LYS A 153 -12.66 -9.95 8.23
N ASP A 154 -12.79 -11.25 7.98
CA ASP A 154 -13.99 -12.00 8.31
C ASP A 154 -13.99 -12.30 9.82
N ALA A 155 -14.73 -11.51 10.59
CA ALA A 155 -14.80 -11.60 12.05
C ALA A 155 -15.26 -12.98 12.59
N GLY A 156 -15.84 -13.84 11.73
CA GLY A 156 -16.30 -15.18 12.09
C GLY A 156 -15.33 -16.33 11.79
N LYS A 157 -14.15 -16.07 11.21
CA LYS A 157 -13.19 -17.11 10.82
C LYS A 157 -11.77 -16.75 11.23
N THR A 158 -11.32 -17.31 12.35
CA THR A 158 -9.90 -17.36 12.70
C THR A 158 -9.24 -18.45 11.87
N ALA A 159 -8.07 -18.17 11.28
CA ALA A 159 -7.29 -19.21 10.62
C ALA A 159 -6.88 -20.27 11.66
N PRO A 160 -7.02 -21.58 11.36
CA PRO A 160 -6.62 -22.66 12.27
C PRO A 160 -5.11 -22.69 12.52
#